data_AF-A0A956I6Q5-F1
#
_entry.id   AF-A0A956I6Q5-F1
#
_cell.length_a   1.000
_cell.length_b   1.000
_cell.length_c   1.000
_cell.angle_alpha   90.00
_cell.angle_beta   90.00
_cell.angle_gamma   90.00
#
_symmetry.space_group_name_H-M   'P 1'
#
loop_
_entity.id
_entity.type
_entity.pdbx_description
1 polymer ?
#
loop_
_entity_poly.entity_id
_entity_poly.type
_entity_poly.pdbx_seq_one_letter_code
_entity_poly.pdbx_strand_id
1 'polypeptide(L)'
;MCVLLGCATSEPSADVPEAGAQALHRRTTDIVTDAPTTTHTPVGLAIEVENGVGVPVRVRAGQRFWLDQIDLRAMNVTSVDQGIDSLDDTGDFAHLDWRNTELEEFDFIGLPNPDGTFTRRAYYRGAKWMERTNVFALWQVDDRGRLSGLPIVVSAGREQERLPSDDFFIRRLRGIQWTNDCPSKEDCTGATNFMEEALVEVRNSLRPSNTFRMQSSTQAFALWWNQNPTNVYTIPVEQEAAPTYDYGFRMEVEPVTPAGPDGSYAPGTDVTFQITLMDGSGNPLHPDGSLPTYNEVLAGDPGGISYYRAFGFIDPSATYYRRKHRERMLMGQIIGPAQDIQPIYSIASLESFLFEDTQLVGTPAVDGVYSEVQLFPPAPIVFGGAFTPGNPQWNDPVSDTMTFHIPADATPGTYLVTLKGRRVYLGQDIPRTVTIEIQV
;
A
#
# COMPACT_ATOMS: atom_id res chain seq x y z
N MET A 1 1.18 -14.99 -14.57
CA MET A 1 2.04 -13.85 -14.19
C MET A 1 1.27 -12.55 -14.33
N CYS A 2 0.13 -12.46 -13.64
CA CYS A 2 -0.82 -11.33 -13.67
C CYS A 2 -0.88 -10.64 -12.28
N VAL A 3 0.11 -10.92 -11.42
CA VAL A 3 0.08 -10.61 -9.98
C VAL A 3 0.93 -9.38 -9.62
N LEU A 4 1.86 -8.99 -10.49
CA LEU A 4 2.83 -7.90 -10.22
C LEU A 4 2.42 -6.55 -10.84
N LEU A 5 1.72 -6.56 -11.97
CA LEU A 5 1.13 -5.38 -12.57
C LEU A 5 -0.35 -5.43 -12.22
N GLY A 6 -0.83 -4.49 -11.42
CA GLY A 6 -2.22 -4.44 -10.92
C GLY A 6 -3.27 -4.24 -12.01
N CYS A 7 -3.41 -5.21 -12.91
CA CYS A 7 -4.52 -5.30 -13.84
C CYS A 7 -5.73 -5.74 -13.04
N ALA A 8 -6.70 -4.83 -12.90
CA ALA A 8 -8.03 -5.20 -12.47
C ALA A 8 -8.66 -6.06 -13.57
N THR A 9 -8.60 -7.38 -13.43
CA THR A 9 -9.48 -8.28 -14.17
C THR A 9 -10.87 -8.18 -13.54
N SER A 10 -11.69 -7.26 -14.03
CA SER A 10 -13.12 -7.30 -13.77
C SER A 10 -13.74 -8.37 -14.66
N GLU A 11 -13.84 -9.60 -14.16
CA GLU A 11 -14.89 -10.48 -14.69
C GLU A 11 -16.24 -10.02 -14.11
N PRO A 12 -17.27 -9.86 -14.95
CA PRO A 12 -18.54 -9.31 -14.53
C PRO A 12 -19.30 -10.36 -13.71
N SER A 13 -19.28 -10.23 -12.39
CA SER A 13 -20.41 -10.74 -11.62
C SER A 13 -21.61 -9.85 -11.95
N ALA A 14 -22.63 -10.48 -12.51
CA ALA A 14 -23.90 -9.84 -12.82
C ALA A 14 -24.49 -9.17 -11.57
N ASP A 15 -25.10 -8.01 -11.77
CA ASP A 15 -25.89 -7.22 -10.82
C ASP A 15 -25.14 -6.40 -9.77
N VAL A 16 -24.40 -5.37 -10.23
CA VAL A 16 -24.27 -4.12 -9.46
C VAL A 16 -24.80 -2.97 -10.33
N PRO A 17 -25.93 -2.34 -9.99
CA PRO A 17 -26.43 -1.22 -10.77
C PRO A 17 -25.45 -0.03 -10.69
N GLU A 18 -25.11 0.51 -11.87
CA GLU A 18 -24.27 1.69 -12.16
C GLU A 18 -24.49 2.89 -11.23
N ALA A 19 -25.67 2.99 -10.61
CA ALA A 19 -26.01 4.01 -9.61
C ALA A 19 -25.13 3.95 -8.34
N GLY A 20 -24.56 2.79 -8.00
CA GLY A 20 -23.69 2.62 -6.82
C GLY A 20 -22.33 3.31 -6.96
N ALA A 21 -21.73 3.27 -8.16
CA ALA A 21 -20.42 3.86 -8.43
C ALA A 21 -20.45 5.39 -8.43
N GLN A 22 -21.53 5.99 -8.96
CA GLN A 22 -21.71 7.45 -8.94
C GLN A 22 -22.09 7.99 -7.54
N ALA A 23 -22.75 7.19 -6.70
CA ALA A 23 -23.03 7.56 -5.31
C ALA A 23 -21.77 7.52 -4.41
N LEU A 24 -20.79 6.69 -4.76
CA LEU A 24 -19.52 6.52 -4.03
C LEU A 24 -18.59 7.73 -4.09
N HIS A 25 -18.68 8.54 -5.14
CA HIS A 25 -17.85 9.74 -5.31
C HIS A 25 -18.33 10.94 -4.46
N ARG A 26 -19.55 10.90 -3.90
CA ARG A 26 -20.18 12.05 -3.23
C ARG A 26 -19.98 12.15 -1.71
N ARG A 27 -19.23 11.25 -1.08
CA ARG A 27 -19.06 11.24 0.40
C ARG A 27 -17.63 11.25 0.91
N THR A 28 -16.63 11.34 0.05
CA THR A 28 -15.28 11.71 0.49
C THR A 28 -15.25 13.21 0.67
N THR A 29 -15.24 13.68 1.92
CA THR A 29 -14.63 14.99 2.22
C THR A 29 -13.26 15.01 1.57
N ASP A 30 -13.02 15.93 0.63
CA ASP A 30 -11.74 16.03 -0.07
C ASP A 30 -10.62 16.24 0.95
N ILE A 31 -9.78 15.21 1.12
CA ILE A 31 -8.60 15.28 1.98
C ILE A 31 -7.54 16.02 1.17
N VAL A 32 -7.30 17.27 1.51
CA VAL A 32 -6.24 18.07 0.88
C VAL A 32 -4.88 17.56 1.38
N THR A 33 -4.15 16.87 0.51
CA THR A 33 -2.80 16.36 0.79
C THR A 33 -1.70 17.13 0.07
N ASP A 34 -2.04 18.16 -0.69
CA ASP A 34 -1.13 18.95 -1.53
C ASP A 34 -1.06 20.43 -1.15
N ALA A 35 -1.37 20.74 0.12
CA ALA A 35 -1.27 22.09 0.67
C ALA A 35 -0.47 22.13 1.97
N PRO A 36 0.11 23.29 2.33
CA PRO A 36 0.80 23.48 3.60
C PRO A 36 -0.08 23.11 4.79
N THR A 37 0.49 22.42 5.77
CA THR A 37 -0.21 22.01 6.99
C THR A 37 0.20 22.83 8.19
N THR A 38 -0.77 23.11 9.05
CA THR A 38 -0.57 23.68 10.37
C THR A 38 -1.01 22.68 11.44
N THR A 39 -0.77 22.97 12.71
CA THR A 39 -1.32 22.16 13.81
C THR A 39 -2.86 22.14 13.86
N HIS A 40 -3.53 23.02 13.09
CA HIS A 40 -4.99 23.03 12.94
C HIS A 40 -5.48 22.20 11.77
N THR A 41 -4.65 21.98 10.75
CA THR A 41 -4.96 21.12 9.61
C THR A 41 -5.10 19.69 10.10
N PRO A 42 -6.26 19.03 9.97
CA PRO A 42 -6.36 17.63 10.34
C PRO A 42 -5.41 16.78 9.46
N VAL A 43 -4.79 15.74 10.01
CA VAL A 43 -3.94 14.78 9.29
C VAL A 43 -4.43 13.36 9.56
N GLY A 44 -4.40 12.48 8.56
CA GLY A 44 -4.78 11.08 8.72
C GLY A 44 -3.70 10.30 9.45
N LEU A 45 -4.04 9.71 10.59
CA LEU A 45 -3.15 8.88 11.39
C LEU A 45 -3.30 7.41 11.02
N ALA A 46 -2.17 6.77 10.73
CA ALA A 46 -2.04 5.33 10.59
C ALA A 46 -1.37 4.76 11.84
N ILE A 47 -1.99 3.75 12.45
CA ILE A 47 -1.45 3.04 13.61
C ILE A 47 -1.37 1.54 13.34
N GLU A 48 -0.40 0.89 13.98
CA GLU A 48 -0.10 -0.51 13.77
C GLU A 48 0.20 -1.21 15.10
N VAL A 49 -0.29 -2.43 15.26
CA VAL A 49 0.02 -3.34 16.36
C VAL A 49 0.38 -4.69 15.77
N GLU A 50 1.51 -5.23 16.19
CA GLU A 50 2.00 -6.54 15.78
C GLU A 50 2.27 -7.40 17.02
N ASN A 51 1.63 -8.56 17.12
CA ASN A 51 1.82 -9.51 18.24
C ASN A 51 1.69 -8.85 19.62
N GLY A 52 0.70 -7.99 19.78
CA GLY A 52 0.34 -7.29 21.01
C GLY A 52 1.15 -6.04 21.27
N VAL A 53 2.16 -5.78 20.44
CA VAL A 53 3.10 -4.67 20.58
C VAL A 53 2.74 -3.58 19.58
N GLY A 54 2.42 -2.38 20.08
CA GLY A 54 2.19 -1.22 19.23
C GLY A 54 3.49 -0.78 18.55
N VAL A 55 3.45 -0.61 17.23
CA VAL A 55 4.59 -0.11 16.46
C VAL A 55 4.74 1.39 16.77
N PRO A 56 5.92 1.86 17.23
CA PRO A 56 6.12 3.26 17.56
C PRO A 56 5.75 4.21 16.42
N VAL A 57 5.07 5.30 16.75
CA VAL A 57 4.67 6.33 15.80
C VAL A 57 5.28 7.67 16.19
N ARG A 58 5.92 8.33 15.21
CA ARG A 58 6.37 9.71 15.34
C ARG A 58 5.27 10.63 14.83
N VAL A 59 5.02 11.76 15.49
CA VAL A 59 4.03 12.76 15.06
C VAL A 59 4.55 14.17 15.33
N ARG A 60 4.14 15.15 14.53
CA ARG A 60 4.35 16.57 14.86
C ARG A 60 3.63 16.94 16.16
N ALA A 61 4.35 17.59 17.07
CA ALA A 61 3.80 18.03 18.36
C ALA A 61 2.59 18.96 18.18
N GLY A 62 1.52 18.73 18.96
CA GLY A 62 0.32 19.56 18.93
C GLY A 62 -0.55 19.43 17.67
N GLN A 63 -0.20 18.55 16.73
CA GLN A 63 -0.92 18.32 15.49
C GLN A 63 -2.34 17.79 15.74
N ARG A 64 -3.28 18.14 14.85
CA ARG A 64 -4.62 17.57 14.82
C ARG A 64 -4.65 16.36 13.90
N PHE A 65 -5.23 15.26 14.37
CA PHE A 65 -5.36 14.01 13.61
C PHE A 65 -6.81 13.50 13.59
N TRP A 66 -7.13 12.69 12.57
CA TRP A 66 -8.21 11.70 12.62
C TRP A 66 -7.60 10.30 12.45
N LEU A 67 -8.31 9.25 12.87
CA LEU A 67 -7.88 7.88 12.60
C LEU A 67 -8.18 7.51 11.14
N ASP A 68 -7.15 7.31 10.33
CA ASP A 68 -7.30 6.92 8.93
C ASP A 68 -7.06 5.43 8.69
N GLN A 69 -6.12 4.83 9.42
CA GLN A 69 -5.73 3.43 9.24
C GLN A 69 -5.44 2.75 10.58
N ILE A 70 -5.90 1.51 10.73
CA ILE A 70 -5.53 0.62 11.83
C ILE A 70 -5.17 -0.74 11.21
N ASP A 71 -3.94 -1.18 11.45
CA ASP A 71 -3.48 -2.54 11.17
C ASP A 71 -3.23 -3.25 12.51
N LEU A 72 -4.02 -4.29 12.83
CA LEU A 72 -3.72 -5.22 13.92
C LEU A 72 -3.37 -6.57 13.33
N ARG A 73 -2.25 -7.15 13.74
CA ARG A 73 -1.90 -8.51 13.34
C ARG A 73 -1.31 -9.31 14.49
N ALA A 74 -1.61 -10.60 14.49
CA ALA A 74 -0.91 -11.59 15.30
C ALA A 74 -0.43 -12.70 14.38
N MET A 75 0.77 -13.21 14.64
CA MET A 75 1.39 -14.32 13.93
C MET A 75 1.78 -15.38 14.95
N ASN A 76 1.44 -16.64 14.66
CA ASN A 76 1.88 -17.80 15.43
C ASN A 76 2.60 -18.78 14.50
N VAL A 77 3.70 -19.38 14.97
CA VAL A 77 4.46 -20.38 14.21
C VAL A 77 4.19 -21.75 14.79
N THR A 78 3.90 -22.71 13.93
CA THR A 78 3.53 -24.08 14.30
C THR A 78 4.27 -25.09 13.42
N SER A 79 4.44 -26.30 13.93
CA SER A 79 5.03 -27.42 13.17
C SER A 79 4.02 -28.41 12.62
N VAL A 80 2.72 -28.13 12.77
CA VAL A 80 1.63 -29.02 12.38
C VAL A 80 0.62 -28.24 11.55
N ASP A 81 0.18 -28.83 10.44
CA ASP A 81 -0.91 -28.25 9.66
C ASP A 81 -2.22 -28.33 10.45
N GLN A 82 -2.66 -27.20 10.98
CA GLN A 82 -3.93 -27.03 11.71
C GLN A 82 -4.78 -25.92 11.09
N GLY A 83 -4.51 -25.55 9.84
CA GLY A 83 -5.13 -24.37 9.22
C GLY A 83 -4.76 -23.10 9.99
N ILE A 84 -5.73 -22.55 10.72
CA ILE A 84 -5.55 -21.38 11.60
C ILE A 84 -6.07 -21.63 13.02
N ASP A 85 -6.26 -22.90 13.41
CA ASP A 85 -6.94 -23.26 14.66
C ASP A 85 -6.17 -22.78 15.89
N SER A 86 -4.83 -22.66 15.82
CA SER A 86 -4.03 -22.24 16.97
C SER A 86 -4.22 -20.76 17.34
N LEU A 87 -4.78 -19.95 16.43
CA LEU A 87 -5.13 -18.55 16.71
C LEU A 87 -6.26 -18.41 17.74
N ASP A 88 -7.04 -19.46 18.00
CA ASP A 88 -8.05 -19.44 19.08
C ASP A 88 -7.41 -19.54 20.48
N ASP A 89 -6.19 -20.06 20.58
CA ASP A 89 -5.51 -20.29 21.85
C ASP A 89 -4.26 -19.41 22.05
N THR A 90 -3.81 -18.68 21.02
CA THR A 90 -2.54 -17.96 21.03
C THR A 90 -2.63 -16.52 20.50
N GLY A 91 -1.76 -15.66 21.04
CA GLY A 91 -1.63 -14.27 20.59
C GLY A 91 -2.83 -13.37 20.88
N ASP A 92 -2.92 -12.25 20.18
CA ASP A 92 -3.93 -11.21 20.44
C ASP A 92 -5.35 -11.58 20.00
N PHE A 93 -5.47 -12.64 19.22
CA PHE A 93 -6.74 -13.13 18.69
C PHE A 93 -7.19 -14.42 19.40
N ALA A 94 -6.48 -14.82 20.46
CA ALA A 94 -6.90 -15.88 21.35
C ALA A 94 -8.29 -15.58 21.92
N HIS A 95 -9.13 -16.62 22.00
CA HIS A 95 -10.48 -16.61 22.55
C HIS A 95 -11.47 -15.72 21.79
N LEU A 96 -11.11 -15.25 20.60
CA LEU A 96 -12.09 -14.67 19.68
C LEU A 96 -13.02 -15.76 19.15
N ASP A 97 -14.19 -15.36 18.69
CA ASP A 97 -15.17 -16.32 18.18
C ASP A 97 -14.82 -16.76 16.76
N TRP A 98 -13.95 -17.77 16.63
CA TRP A 98 -13.47 -18.36 15.38
C TRP A 98 -14.45 -19.35 14.72
N ARG A 99 -15.65 -19.54 15.27
CA ARG A 99 -16.67 -20.40 14.65
C ARG A 99 -17.07 -19.88 13.27
N ASN A 100 -17.40 -20.80 12.36
CA ASN A 100 -17.74 -20.55 10.96
C ASN A 100 -16.59 -20.03 10.10
N THR A 101 -15.34 -20.18 10.56
CA THR A 101 -14.18 -19.92 9.70
C THR A 101 -14.15 -20.93 8.55
N GLU A 102 -14.05 -20.43 7.33
CA GLU A 102 -14.01 -21.21 6.11
C GLU A 102 -12.77 -20.82 5.29
N LEU A 103 -12.15 -21.81 4.63
CA LEU A 103 -11.12 -21.58 3.62
C LEU A 103 -11.80 -21.00 2.37
N GLU A 104 -11.41 -19.80 1.97
CA GLU A 104 -11.96 -19.10 0.81
C GLU A 104 -11.12 -19.34 -0.45
N GLU A 105 -9.81 -19.19 -0.34
CA GLU A 105 -8.87 -19.33 -1.45
C GLU A 105 -7.49 -19.75 -0.93
N PHE A 106 -6.67 -20.35 -1.79
CA PHE A 106 -5.25 -20.52 -1.55
C PHE A 106 -4.46 -20.34 -2.85
N ASP A 107 -3.21 -19.92 -2.72
CA ASP A 107 -2.28 -19.83 -3.83
C ASP A 107 -0.84 -20.14 -3.39
N PHE A 108 -0.01 -20.49 -4.36
CA PHE A 108 1.42 -20.69 -4.15
C PHE A 108 2.19 -19.45 -4.58
N ILE A 109 3.14 -19.02 -3.76
CA ILE A 109 4.09 -17.98 -4.14
C ILE A 109 4.94 -18.53 -5.28
N GLY A 110 4.86 -17.89 -6.44
CA GLY A 110 5.46 -18.38 -7.67
C GLY A 110 6.99 -18.35 -7.70
N LEU A 111 7.63 -17.65 -6.76
CA LEU A 111 9.08 -17.60 -6.60
C LEU A 111 9.52 -18.55 -5.47
N PRO A 112 10.58 -19.34 -5.66
CA PRO A 112 11.12 -20.15 -4.59
C PRO A 112 11.69 -19.28 -3.49
N ASN A 113 11.65 -19.80 -2.27
CA ASN A 113 12.36 -19.27 -1.12
C ASN A 113 13.89 -19.37 -1.34
N PRO A 114 14.71 -18.63 -0.57
CA PRO A 114 16.18 -18.69 -0.69
C PRO A 114 16.78 -20.10 -0.52
N ASP A 115 16.08 -21.00 0.18
CA ASP A 115 16.47 -22.40 0.38
C ASP A 115 15.99 -23.35 -0.74
N GLY A 116 15.32 -22.83 -1.77
CA GLY A 116 14.80 -23.58 -2.90
C GLY A 116 13.41 -24.19 -2.68
N THR A 117 12.81 -24.03 -1.49
CA THR A 117 11.45 -24.47 -1.19
C THR A 117 10.40 -23.47 -1.71
N PHE A 118 9.12 -23.78 -1.55
CA PHE A 118 8.01 -22.90 -1.91
C PHE A 118 7.15 -22.59 -0.69
N THR A 119 6.35 -21.54 -0.81
CA THR A 119 5.37 -21.15 0.20
C THR A 119 3.97 -21.15 -0.41
N ARG A 120 3.02 -21.83 0.24
CA ARG A 120 1.59 -21.70 -0.02
C ARG A 120 0.99 -20.77 1.02
N ARG A 121 0.04 -19.94 0.61
CA ARG A 121 -0.78 -19.13 1.51
C ARG A 121 -2.25 -19.48 1.29
N ALA A 122 -2.97 -19.69 2.39
CA ALA A 122 -4.37 -20.08 2.42
C ALA A 122 -5.15 -19.06 3.24
N TYR A 123 -6.28 -18.59 2.72
CA TYR A 123 -7.04 -17.46 3.25
C TYR A 123 -8.35 -17.93 3.86
N TYR A 124 -8.59 -17.49 5.10
CA TYR A 124 -9.73 -17.92 5.89
C TYR A 124 -10.60 -16.73 6.30
N ARG A 125 -11.91 -16.86 6.14
CA ARG A 125 -12.90 -15.80 6.41
C ARG A 125 -14.17 -16.38 7.05
N GLY A 126 -15.11 -15.51 7.44
CA GLY A 126 -16.41 -15.92 7.98
C GLY A 126 -16.44 -16.20 9.50
N ALA A 127 -15.32 -16.06 10.20
CA ALA A 127 -15.29 -16.16 11.65
C ALA A 127 -16.30 -15.19 12.30
N LYS A 128 -16.98 -15.60 13.37
CA LYS A 128 -17.99 -14.74 14.02
C LYS A 128 -17.44 -13.39 14.49
N TRP A 129 -16.18 -13.29 14.90
CA TRP A 129 -15.58 -12.00 15.26
C TRP A 129 -15.42 -11.05 14.06
N MET A 130 -15.23 -11.58 12.84
CA MET A 130 -15.14 -10.83 11.58
C MET A 130 -16.53 -10.30 11.17
N GLU A 131 -17.58 -11.08 11.42
CA GLU A 131 -18.97 -10.75 11.09
C GLU A 131 -19.69 -9.90 12.14
N ARG A 132 -19.06 -9.67 13.30
CA ARG A 132 -19.56 -8.74 14.32
C ARG A 132 -19.11 -7.32 14.02
N THR A 133 -19.83 -6.35 14.59
CA THR A 133 -19.44 -4.94 14.47
C THR A 133 -18.15 -4.71 15.26
N ASN A 134 -17.10 -4.31 14.55
CA ASN A 134 -15.80 -3.98 15.10
C ASN A 134 -15.75 -2.49 15.47
N VAL A 135 -15.39 -2.21 16.72
CA VAL A 135 -15.29 -0.85 17.28
C VAL A 135 -13.95 -0.68 17.95
N PHE A 136 -13.29 0.43 17.66
CA PHE A 136 -12.02 0.81 18.23
C PHE A 136 -12.16 2.12 19.01
N ALA A 137 -11.45 2.20 20.13
CA ALA A 137 -11.28 3.43 20.87
C ALA A 137 -9.78 3.69 21.06
N LEU A 138 -9.34 4.90 20.73
CA LEU A 138 -7.96 5.33 20.89
C LEU A 138 -7.92 6.47 21.91
N TRP A 139 -7.19 6.26 23.01
CA TRP A 139 -6.88 7.31 23.97
C TRP A 139 -5.44 7.77 23.83
N GLN A 140 -5.22 9.03 24.18
CA GLN A 140 -3.88 9.55 24.42
C GLN A 140 -3.53 9.36 25.90
N VAL A 141 -2.34 8.84 26.19
CA VAL A 141 -1.86 8.61 27.56
C VAL A 141 -0.46 9.16 27.78
N ASP A 142 -0.17 9.55 29.03
CA ASP A 142 1.17 9.95 29.48
C ASP A 142 2.07 8.73 29.79
N ASP A 143 3.27 9.00 30.29
CA ASP A 143 4.27 8.01 30.71
C ASP A 143 3.80 7.06 31.82
N ARG A 144 2.71 7.40 32.52
CA ARG A 144 2.10 6.61 33.60
C ARG A 144 0.79 5.95 33.18
N GLY A 145 0.44 6.02 31.89
CA GLY A 145 -0.82 5.49 31.36
C GLY A 145 -2.05 6.31 31.74
N ARG A 146 -1.88 7.55 32.24
CA ARG A 146 -3.01 8.43 32.57
C ARG A 146 -3.48 9.13 31.31
N LEU A 147 -4.79 9.26 31.16
CA LEU A 147 -5.40 9.95 30.03
C LEU A 147 -4.88 11.40 29.94
N SER A 148 -4.32 11.75 28.79
CA SER A 148 -3.92 13.13 28.47
C SER A 148 -4.99 13.88 27.67
N GLY A 149 -5.89 13.17 26.97
CA GLY A 149 -6.94 13.77 26.15
C GLY A 149 -8.21 12.91 26.05
N LEU A 150 -9.22 13.43 25.34
CA LEU A 150 -10.45 12.70 25.05
C LEU A 150 -10.18 11.55 24.06
N PRO A 151 -10.88 10.41 24.18
CA PRO A 151 -10.78 9.36 23.19
C PRO A 151 -11.40 9.76 21.85
N ILE A 152 -10.87 9.16 20.79
CA ILE A 152 -11.58 9.00 19.53
C ILE A 152 -12.12 7.58 19.45
N VAL A 153 -13.39 7.44 19.06
CA VAL A 153 -14.04 6.14 18.86
C VAL A 153 -14.43 6.05 17.39
N VAL A 154 -14.13 4.90 16.78
CA VAL A 154 -14.43 4.61 15.38
C VAL A 154 -15.03 3.22 15.23
N SER A 155 -15.99 3.07 14.32
CA SER A 155 -16.60 1.80 13.95
C SER A 155 -16.10 1.34 12.58
N ALA A 156 -15.42 0.20 12.55
CA ALA A 156 -15.04 -0.46 11.30
C ALA A 156 -16.20 -1.20 10.63
N GLY A 157 -17.32 -1.38 11.34
CA GLY A 157 -18.44 -2.19 10.87
C GLY A 157 -18.13 -3.68 10.90
N ARG A 158 -18.78 -4.42 10.01
CA ARG A 158 -18.60 -5.88 9.79
C ARG A 158 -17.79 -6.09 8.53
N GLU A 159 -17.17 -7.26 8.35
CA GLU A 159 -16.38 -7.50 7.15
C GLU A 159 -17.19 -7.32 5.84
N GLN A 160 -18.32 -8.01 5.73
CA GLN A 160 -19.08 -8.12 4.47
C GLN A 160 -20.18 -7.06 4.28
N GLU A 161 -20.63 -6.38 5.35
CA GLU A 161 -21.84 -5.52 5.30
C GLU A 161 -21.54 -4.06 5.62
N ARG A 162 -21.78 -3.15 4.66
CA ARG A 162 -21.45 -1.71 4.82
C ARG A 162 -22.67 -0.94 5.30
N LEU A 163 -22.52 -0.27 6.42
CA LEU A 163 -23.53 0.62 6.97
C LEU A 163 -23.11 2.08 6.79
N PRO A 164 -24.05 3.02 6.61
CA PRO A 164 -23.75 4.45 6.57
C PRO A 164 -23.08 4.99 7.85
N SER A 165 -23.14 4.23 8.95
CA SER A 165 -22.51 4.54 10.22
C SER A 165 -21.04 4.14 10.29
N ASP A 166 -20.53 3.32 9.37
CA ASP A 166 -19.16 2.85 9.39
C ASP A 166 -18.19 4.00 9.11
N ASP A 167 -17.05 4.00 9.79
CA ASP A 167 -16.05 5.06 9.71
C ASP A 167 -14.94 4.77 8.70
N PHE A 168 -14.91 3.56 8.11
CA PHE A 168 -13.86 3.15 7.16
C PHE A 168 -14.46 2.56 5.89
N PHE A 169 -13.85 2.88 4.75
CA PHE A 169 -14.24 2.28 3.47
C PHE A 169 -13.68 0.88 3.31
N ILE A 170 -12.38 0.70 3.58
CA ILE A 170 -11.71 -0.60 3.53
C ILE A 170 -11.81 -1.24 4.90
N ARG A 171 -12.20 -2.51 4.92
CA ARG A 171 -12.19 -3.36 6.10
C ARG A 171 -11.91 -4.79 5.65
N ARG A 172 -10.93 -5.40 6.27
CA ARG A 172 -10.39 -6.69 5.87
C ARG A 172 -10.06 -7.41 7.16
N LEU A 173 -10.87 -8.40 7.49
CA LEU A 173 -10.82 -9.14 8.76
C LEU A 173 -10.67 -10.62 8.40
N ARG A 174 -9.53 -11.25 8.67
CA ARG A 174 -9.22 -12.57 8.07
C ARG A 174 -8.18 -13.35 8.84
N GLY A 175 -8.16 -14.66 8.61
CA GLY A 175 -7.06 -15.55 8.93
C GLY A 175 -6.25 -15.88 7.68
N ILE A 176 -4.96 -16.11 7.84
CA ILE A 176 -4.06 -16.56 6.78
C ILE A 176 -3.20 -17.67 7.35
N GLN A 177 -3.15 -18.82 6.69
CA GLN A 177 -2.13 -19.82 6.95
C GLN A 177 -1.05 -19.69 5.87
N TRP A 178 0.19 -19.68 6.29
CA TRP A 178 1.38 -19.80 5.47
C TRP A 178 1.95 -21.19 5.69
N THR A 179 1.96 -22.01 4.65
CA THR A 179 2.70 -23.26 4.64
C THR A 179 4.01 -22.98 3.95
N ASN A 180 5.10 -22.92 4.73
CA ASN A 180 6.44 -22.78 4.19
C ASN A 180 6.96 -24.16 3.76
N ASP A 181 8.24 -24.23 3.39
CA ASP A 181 8.97 -25.48 3.13
C ASP A 181 8.28 -26.48 2.17
N CYS A 182 7.40 -26.00 1.29
CA CYS A 182 6.71 -26.84 0.31
C CYS A 182 7.72 -27.34 -0.73
N PRO A 183 7.73 -28.65 -1.06
CA PRO A 183 8.67 -29.20 -2.04
C PRO A 183 8.44 -28.68 -3.47
N SER A 184 7.23 -28.21 -3.81
CA SER A 184 6.95 -27.65 -5.13
C SER A 184 5.86 -26.57 -5.10
N LYS A 185 5.62 -25.91 -6.24
CA LYS A 185 4.57 -24.90 -6.44
C LYS A 185 3.14 -25.46 -6.43
N GLU A 186 2.98 -26.76 -6.25
CA GLU A 186 1.69 -27.46 -6.30
C GLU A 186 1.56 -28.49 -5.17
N ASP A 187 2.59 -28.66 -4.33
CA ASP A 187 2.65 -29.69 -3.30
C ASP A 187 3.35 -29.17 -2.04
N CYS A 188 2.66 -29.27 -0.91
CA CYS A 188 3.17 -29.00 0.44
C CYS A 188 3.20 -30.26 1.31
N THR A 189 3.11 -31.45 0.72
CA THR A 189 3.19 -32.72 1.45
C THR A 189 4.54 -32.81 2.16
N GLY A 190 4.50 -33.02 3.47
CA GLY A 190 5.69 -33.11 4.31
C GLY A 190 6.24 -31.76 4.81
N ALA A 191 5.57 -30.64 4.50
CA ALA A 191 5.88 -29.36 5.11
C ALA A 191 5.75 -29.42 6.65
N THR A 192 6.65 -28.73 7.34
CA THR A 192 6.75 -28.73 8.81
C THR A 192 6.86 -27.33 9.39
N ASN A 193 6.81 -26.29 8.56
CA ASN A 193 6.90 -24.91 9.00
C ASN A 193 5.65 -24.15 8.58
N PHE A 194 4.71 -24.03 9.51
CA PHE A 194 3.45 -23.31 9.32
C PHE A 194 3.50 -22.00 10.10
N MET A 195 2.94 -20.95 9.52
CA MET A 195 2.65 -19.70 10.22
C MET A 195 1.17 -19.37 10.06
N GLU A 196 0.50 -19.08 11.16
CA GLU A 196 -0.88 -18.63 11.19
C GLU A 196 -0.90 -17.13 11.49
N GLU A 197 -1.65 -16.36 10.71
CA GLU A 197 -1.75 -14.91 10.85
C GLU A 197 -3.22 -14.51 10.96
N ALA A 198 -3.58 -13.81 12.03
CA ALA A 198 -4.85 -13.10 12.12
C ALA A 198 -4.63 -11.62 11.80
N LEU A 199 -5.58 -11.02 11.08
CA LEU A 199 -5.43 -9.66 10.55
C LEU A 199 -6.71 -8.85 10.66
N VAL A 200 -6.58 -7.64 11.20
CA VAL A 200 -7.55 -6.54 11.08
C VAL A 200 -6.90 -5.40 10.32
N GLU A 201 -7.46 -5.07 9.16
CA GLU A 201 -7.04 -3.96 8.32
C GLU A 201 -8.23 -3.05 8.04
N VAL A 202 -8.22 -1.84 8.58
CA VAL A 202 -9.28 -0.85 8.35
C VAL A 202 -8.68 0.47 7.89
N ARG A 203 -9.23 1.06 6.82
CA ARG A 203 -8.56 2.16 6.09
C ARG A 203 -9.55 3.08 5.37
N ASN A 204 -9.04 4.24 4.97
CA ASN A 204 -9.74 5.29 4.25
C ASN A 204 -10.93 5.77 5.07
N SER A 205 -10.64 6.61 6.06
CA SER A 205 -11.67 7.11 6.96
C SER A 205 -12.74 7.89 6.19
N LEU A 206 -14.00 7.56 6.45
CA LEU A 206 -15.17 8.27 5.93
C LEU A 206 -15.54 9.47 6.82
N ARG A 207 -14.84 9.68 7.95
CA ARG A 207 -15.10 10.77 8.90
C ARG A 207 -13.83 11.53 9.29
N PRO A 208 -13.13 12.18 8.34
CA PRO A 208 -11.94 12.97 8.65
C PRO A 208 -12.23 14.20 9.54
N SER A 209 -13.51 14.53 9.79
CA SER A 209 -13.92 15.53 10.78
C SER A 209 -13.87 15.04 12.23
N ASN A 210 -13.89 13.71 12.46
CA ASN A 210 -13.74 13.11 13.79
C ASN A 210 -12.27 13.19 14.19
N THR A 211 -11.90 14.29 14.85
CA THR A 211 -10.49 14.64 15.09
C THR A 211 -10.18 14.79 16.56
N PHE A 212 -8.90 14.58 16.90
CA PHE A 212 -8.31 14.91 18.18
C PHE A 212 -7.03 15.70 17.98
N ARG A 213 -6.61 16.45 19.00
CA ARG A 213 -5.34 17.18 19.01
C ARG A 213 -4.36 16.46 19.92
N MET A 214 -3.13 16.30 19.46
CA MET A 214 -2.02 15.78 20.26
C MET A 214 -1.77 16.67 21.47
N GLN A 215 -1.83 16.07 22.65
CA GLN A 215 -1.50 16.75 23.90
C GLN A 215 -0.01 16.65 24.14
N SER A 216 0.61 17.71 24.67
CA SER A 216 2.06 17.74 24.90
C SER A 216 2.55 16.68 25.89
N SER A 217 1.67 16.21 26.78
CA SER A 217 1.96 15.14 27.74
C SER A 217 1.80 13.74 27.16
N THR A 218 1.26 13.57 25.95
CA THR A 218 1.07 12.26 25.34
C THR A 218 2.41 11.60 25.01
N GLN A 219 2.61 10.38 25.52
CA GLN A 219 3.78 9.53 25.29
C GLN A 219 3.41 8.20 24.63
N ALA A 220 2.12 7.83 24.65
CA ALA A 220 1.61 6.68 23.92
C ALA A 220 0.14 6.87 23.56
N PHE A 221 -0.33 6.07 22.60
CA PHE A 221 -1.74 5.79 22.44
C PHE A 221 -2.09 4.48 23.12
N ALA A 222 -3.26 4.44 23.75
CA ALA A 222 -3.90 3.22 24.19
C ALA A 222 -5.02 2.87 23.20
N LEU A 223 -4.94 1.72 22.55
CA LEU A 223 -5.93 1.24 21.60
C LEU A 223 -6.72 0.09 22.21
N TRP A 224 -8.03 0.26 22.32
CA TRP A 224 -8.96 -0.79 22.71
C TRP A 224 -9.78 -1.25 21.51
N TRP A 225 -10.10 -2.53 21.48
CA TRP A 225 -10.89 -3.17 20.45
C TRP A 225 -11.99 -4.02 21.09
N ASN A 226 -13.23 -3.86 20.64
CA ASN A 226 -14.37 -4.51 21.28
C ASN A 226 -14.41 -6.04 21.15
N GLN A 227 -13.72 -6.65 20.18
CA GLN A 227 -13.65 -8.11 20.10
C GLN A 227 -12.66 -8.69 21.10
N ASN A 228 -11.61 -7.94 21.48
CA ASN A 228 -10.68 -8.30 22.54
C ASN A 228 -10.65 -7.21 23.64
N PRO A 229 -11.73 -7.10 24.45
CA PRO A 229 -11.89 -5.96 25.35
C PRO A 229 -10.95 -6.00 26.57
N THR A 230 -10.32 -7.13 26.84
CA THR A 230 -9.37 -7.32 27.96
C THR A 230 -7.97 -6.86 27.62
N ASN A 231 -7.62 -6.77 26.34
CA ASN A 231 -6.31 -6.32 25.88
C ASN A 231 -6.40 -4.88 25.36
N VAL A 232 -5.59 -4.00 25.94
CA VAL A 232 -5.42 -2.62 25.47
C VAL A 232 -3.99 -2.49 24.97
N TYR A 233 -3.84 -2.22 23.67
CA TYR A 233 -2.53 -2.11 23.03
C TYR A 233 -1.93 -0.74 23.31
N THR A 234 -0.67 -0.72 23.72
CA THR A 234 0.08 0.53 23.92
C THR A 234 0.97 0.77 22.72
N ILE A 235 0.78 1.91 22.06
CA ILE A 235 1.52 2.34 20.88
C ILE A 235 2.38 3.54 21.29
N PRO A 236 3.71 3.39 21.40
CA PRO A 236 4.59 4.50 21.77
C PRO A 236 4.47 5.67 20.79
N VAL A 237 4.43 6.88 21.33
CA VAL A 237 4.33 8.12 20.53
C VAL A 237 5.53 9.01 20.82
N GLU A 238 6.27 9.35 19.77
CA GLU A 238 7.29 10.38 19.82
C GLU A 238 6.74 11.66 19.18
N GLN A 239 6.82 12.79 19.90
CA GLN A 239 6.36 14.08 19.39
C GLN A 239 7.54 14.94 18.92
N GLU A 240 7.57 15.24 17.63
CA GLU A 240 8.59 16.08 17.01
C GLU A 240 8.15 17.54 16.97
N ALA A 241 8.91 18.42 17.63
CA ALA A 241 8.54 19.82 17.78
C ALA A 241 8.68 20.62 16.47
N ALA A 242 9.69 20.31 15.66
CA ALA A 242 10.00 21.02 14.42
C ALA A 242 10.46 20.02 13.33
N PRO A 243 9.53 19.29 12.70
CA PRO A 243 9.89 18.37 11.65
C PRO A 243 10.52 19.05 10.44
N THR A 244 11.51 18.39 9.83
CA THR A 244 12.18 18.88 8.62
C THR A 244 11.23 19.11 7.45
N TYR A 245 10.25 18.22 7.28
CA TYR A 245 9.29 18.26 6.20
C TYR A 245 7.87 18.50 6.72
N ASP A 246 7.02 19.01 5.85
CA ASP A 246 5.60 19.09 6.11
C ASP A 246 4.90 17.73 5.93
N TYR A 247 3.66 17.60 6.42
CA TYR A 247 2.76 16.53 6.00
C TYR A 247 2.29 16.74 4.55
N GLY A 248 1.55 15.77 4.01
CA GLY A 248 1.05 15.81 2.64
C GLY A 248 2.01 15.15 1.65
N PHE A 249 1.60 15.01 0.40
CA PHE A 249 2.44 14.44 -0.63
C PHE A 249 2.06 15.02 -1.99
N ARG A 250 2.98 15.78 -2.55
CA ARG A 250 2.89 16.40 -3.86
C ARG A 250 3.84 15.69 -4.81
N MET A 251 3.39 15.53 -6.04
CA MET A 251 4.19 14.94 -7.11
C MET A 251 3.98 15.78 -8.36
N GLU A 252 5.06 16.08 -9.06
CA GLU A 252 5.06 16.78 -10.34
C GLU A 252 5.76 15.89 -11.37
N VAL A 253 5.27 15.97 -12.61
CA VAL A 253 5.82 15.26 -13.78
C VAL A 253 5.91 16.30 -14.89
N GLU A 254 7.12 16.51 -15.40
CA GLU A 254 7.39 17.52 -16.42
C GLU A 254 8.11 16.89 -17.61
N PRO A 255 7.63 17.04 -18.86
CA PRO A 255 8.38 16.59 -20.01
C PRO A 255 9.66 17.43 -20.17
N VAL A 256 10.81 16.77 -20.27
CA VAL A 256 12.10 17.44 -20.53
C VAL A 256 12.54 17.29 -21.99
N THR A 257 12.07 16.25 -22.70
CA THR A 257 12.19 16.19 -24.15
C THR A 257 11.23 17.21 -24.77
N PRO A 258 11.70 18.18 -25.58
CA PRO A 258 10.82 19.14 -26.24
C PRO A 258 9.92 18.46 -27.28
N ALA A 259 8.64 18.83 -27.31
CA ALA A 259 7.74 18.45 -28.38
C ALA A 259 8.11 19.16 -29.70
N GLY A 260 7.56 18.65 -30.81
CA GLY A 260 7.66 19.27 -32.12
C GLY A 260 6.99 20.66 -32.19
N PRO A 261 7.14 21.37 -33.32
CA PRO A 261 6.62 22.74 -33.47
C PRO A 261 5.09 22.87 -33.31
N ASP A 262 4.34 21.79 -33.52
CA ASP A 262 2.89 21.71 -33.32
C ASP A 262 2.48 21.29 -31.89
N GLY A 263 3.46 21.02 -31.02
CA GLY A 263 3.24 20.57 -29.65
C GLY A 263 3.07 19.05 -29.49
N SER A 264 3.32 18.25 -30.54
CA SER A 264 3.25 16.79 -30.48
C SER A 264 4.62 16.10 -30.49
N TYR A 265 4.69 14.90 -29.94
CA TYR A 265 5.84 13.99 -30.04
C TYR A 265 5.65 13.04 -31.21
N ALA A 266 6.65 12.91 -32.08
CA ALA A 266 6.54 12.02 -33.22
C ALA A 266 6.56 10.53 -32.77
N PRO A 267 5.76 9.65 -33.39
CA PRO A 267 5.92 8.21 -33.26
C PRO A 267 7.37 7.76 -33.54
N GLY A 268 7.87 6.79 -32.79
CA GLY A 268 9.24 6.29 -32.86
C GLY A 268 10.28 7.13 -32.10
N THR A 269 9.86 7.99 -31.18
CA THR A 269 10.77 8.85 -30.39
C THR A 269 10.77 8.51 -28.91
N ASP A 270 11.91 8.76 -28.26
CA ASP A 270 12.03 8.67 -26.81
C ASP A 270 11.59 9.99 -26.18
N VAL A 271 10.71 9.91 -25.19
CA VAL A 271 10.23 11.06 -24.42
C VAL A 271 10.61 10.88 -22.97
N THR A 272 11.42 11.80 -22.46
CA THR A 272 11.88 11.83 -21.07
C THR A 272 11.05 12.81 -20.25
N PHE A 273 10.72 12.41 -19.04
CA PHE A 273 10.02 13.17 -18.03
C PHE A 273 10.85 13.27 -16.76
N GLN A 274 10.95 14.47 -16.20
CA GLN A 274 11.43 14.73 -14.87
C GLN A 274 10.30 14.51 -13.87
N ILE A 275 10.60 13.84 -12.75
CA ILE A 275 9.69 13.76 -11.62
C ILE A 275 10.24 14.55 -10.43
N THR A 276 9.34 15.14 -9.66
CA THR A 276 9.68 15.87 -8.44
C THR A 276 8.70 15.51 -7.34
N LEU A 277 9.22 14.98 -6.23
CA LEU A 277 8.44 14.59 -5.06
C LEU A 277 8.59 15.67 -3.97
N MET A 278 7.48 16.12 -3.42
CA MET A 278 7.44 17.22 -2.45
C MET A 278 6.50 16.91 -1.28
N ASP A 279 6.73 17.60 -0.16
CA ASP A 279 5.75 17.67 0.93
C ASP A 279 4.54 18.57 0.57
N GLY A 280 3.55 18.67 1.46
CA GLY A 280 2.38 19.52 1.25
C GLY A 280 2.71 21.01 1.14
N SER A 281 3.82 21.46 1.74
CA SER A 281 4.31 22.83 1.61
C SER A 281 5.08 23.09 0.30
N GLY A 282 5.34 22.06 -0.50
CA GLY A 282 6.10 22.17 -1.75
C GLY A 282 7.62 22.08 -1.57
N ASN A 283 8.12 21.63 -0.40
CA ASN A 283 9.54 21.40 -0.24
C ASN A 283 9.95 20.08 -0.91
N PRO A 284 11.03 20.05 -1.70
CA PRO A 284 11.53 18.81 -2.31
C PRO A 284 11.91 17.76 -1.26
N LEU A 285 11.54 16.50 -1.53
CA LEU A 285 11.87 15.34 -0.70
C LEU A 285 13.18 14.66 -1.12
N HIS A 286 13.77 15.07 -2.24
CA HIS A 286 15.03 14.58 -2.76
C HIS A 286 15.77 15.72 -3.50
N PRO A 287 17.10 15.62 -3.68
CA PRO A 287 17.86 16.52 -4.55
C PRO A 287 17.48 16.35 -6.02
N ASP A 288 17.72 17.38 -6.83
CA ASP A 288 17.54 17.31 -8.28
C ASP A 288 18.49 16.27 -8.90
N GLY A 289 17.98 15.48 -9.86
CA GLY A 289 18.72 14.48 -10.61
C GLY A 289 18.79 13.10 -9.93
N SER A 290 18.31 12.96 -8.69
CA SER A 290 18.42 11.72 -7.93
C SER A 290 17.28 11.49 -6.95
N LEU A 291 16.75 10.27 -6.92
CA LEU A 291 15.94 9.77 -5.81
C LEU A 291 16.83 8.99 -4.82
N PRO A 292 16.39 8.79 -3.56
CA PRO A 292 17.09 7.91 -2.63
C PRO A 292 17.25 6.50 -3.22
N THR A 293 18.36 5.86 -2.89
CA THR A 293 18.59 4.44 -3.22
C THR A 293 17.59 3.55 -2.50
N TYR A 294 17.46 2.30 -2.97
CA TYR A 294 16.55 1.35 -2.35
C TYR A 294 16.90 1.07 -0.88
N ASN A 295 18.19 0.92 -0.58
CA ASN A 295 18.67 0.71 0.79
C ASN A 295 18.46 1.92 1.71
N GLU A 296 18.58 3.15 1.20
CA GLU A 296 18.26 4.35 1.98
C GLU A 296 16.78 4.39 2.35
N VAL A 297 15.89 4.03 1.41
CA VAL A 297 14.44 3.92 1.70
C VAL A 297 14.15 2.80 2.70
N LEU A 298 14.77 1.63 2.57
CA LEU A 298 14.62 0.53 3.53
C LEU A 298 15.12 0.91 4.94
N ALA A 299 16.18 1.71 5.03
CA ALA A 299 16.73 2.18 6.30
C ALA A 299 15.88 3.27 6.98
N GLY A 300 14.89 3.83 6.27
CA GLY A 300 13.98 4.85 6.78
C GLY A 300 14.31 6.24 6.24
N ASP A 301 14.02 6.45 4.95
CA ASP A 301 14.17 7.75 4.27
C ASP A 301 13.53 8.90 5.09
N PRO A 302 14.27 9.97 5.40
CA PRO A 302 13.75 11.10 6.17
C PRO A 302 12.56 11.81 5.52
N GLY A 303 12.49 11.81 4.19
CA GLY A 303 11.39 12.39 3.42
C GLY A 303 10.11 11.56 3.48
N GLY A 304 10.20 10.29 3.85
CA GLY A 304 9.09 9.34 3.89
C GLY A 304 8.75 8.73 2.53
N ILE A 305 9.63 8.83 1.52
CA ILE A 305 9.48 8.17 0.22
C ILE A 305 9.41 6.66 0.45
N SER A 306 8.63 5.95 -0.37
CA SER A 306 8.50 4.50 -0.27
C SER A 306 8.56 3.82 -1.63
N TYR A 307 9.34 2.74 -1.70
CA TYR A 307 9.47 1.85 -2.85
C TYR A 307 8.85 0.49 -2.62
N TYR A 308 8.80 -0.32 -3.68
CA TYR A 308 8.29 -1.68 -3.67
C TYR A 308 8.90 -2.48 -2.53
N ARG A 309 8.07 -3.04 -1.66
CA ARG A 309 8.53 -3.81 -0.49
C ARG A 309 7.79 -5.13 -0.28
N ALA A 310 6.92 -5.54 -1.20
CA ALA A 310 6.13 -6.76 -1.09
C ALA A 310 6.93 -8.06 -1.37
N PHE A 311 8.20 -8.09 -0.97
CA PHE A 311 8.99 -9.32 -0.96
C PHE A 311 8.58 -10.20 0.21
N GLY A 312 8.62 -11.52 0.01
CA GLY A 312 8.29 -12.51 1.04
C GLY A 312 9.11 -12.36 2.32
N PHE A 313 10.36 -11.94 2.19
CA PHE A 313 11.28 -11.73 3.31
C PHE A 313 11.24 -10.30 3.89
N ILE A 314 10.39 -9.40 3.38
CA ILE A 314 10.22 -8.04 3.91
C ILE A 314 8.80 -7.83 4.45
N ASP A 315 7.78 -7.89 3.60
CA ASP A 315 6.37 -7.70 3.97
C ASP A 315 5.45 -8.22 2.84
N PRO A 316 5.20 -9.54 2.75
CA PRO A 316 4.50 -10.13 1.61
C PRO A 316 3.10 -9.56 1.45
N SER A 317 2.74 -9.05 0.27
CA SER A 317 1.36 -8.62 0.02
C SER A 317 0.57 -9.67 -0.77
N ALA A 318 -0.74 -9.64 -0.62
CA ALA A 318 -1.66 -10.38 -1.45
C ALA A 318 -2.78 -9.44 -1.92
N THR A 319 -3.01 -9.40 -3.22
CA THR A 319 -4.13 -8.65 -3.79
C THR A 319 -5.41 -9.12 -3.12
N TYR A 320 -6.23 -8.18 -2.68
CA TYR A 320 -7.41 -8.40 -1.84
C TYR A 320 -7.12 -8.96 -0.43
N TYR A 321 -6.21 -9.93 -0.30
CA TYR A 321 -6.08 -10.73 0.90
C TYR A 321 -5.13 -10.23 1.98
N ARG A 322 -4.07 -9.49 1.66
CA ARG A 322 -3.10 -9.10 2.70
C ARG A 322 -2.38 -7.84 2.34
N ARG A 323 -2.51 -6.84 3.19
CA ARG A 323 -1.66 -5.65 3.29
C ARG A 323 -1.29 -5.03 1.95
N LYS A 324 -2.20 -5.02 0.97
CA LYS A 324 -1.90 -4.55 -0.40
C LYS A 324 -1.42 -3.09 -0.41
N HIS A 325 -1.86 -2.29 0.56
CA HIS A 325 -1.36 -0.94 0.78
C HIS A 325 0.14 -0.88 1.13
N ARG A 326 0.69 -1.92 1.80
CA ARG A 326 2.09 -2.06 2.16
C ARG A 326 2.97 -2.48 1.00
N GLU A 327 2.42 -2.82 -0.15
CA GLU A 327 3.25 -3.11 -1.31
C GLU A 327 4.14 -1.93 -1.65
N ARG A 328 3.61 -0.70 -1.47
CA ARG A 328 4.21 0.61 -1.69
C ARG A 328 4.95 0.69 -3.02
N MET A 329 4.47 1.42 -4.02
CA MET A 329 5.19 1.51 -5.29
C MET A 329 5.31 2.95 -5.73
N LEU A 330 6.51 3.32 -6.19
CA LEU A 330 6.72 4.49 -7.03
C LEU A 330 6.86 3.99 -8.47
N MET A 331 5.95 4.42 -9.35
CA MET A 331 5.84 3.90 -10.71
C MET A 331 5.34 5.00 -11.65
N GLY A 332 6.00 5.11 -12.80
CA GLY A 332 5.55 5.86 -13.96
C GLY A 332 4.84 4.97 -14.97
N GLN A 333 3.87 5.51 -15.69
CA GLN A 333 3.20 4.86 -16.80
C GLN A 333 2.89 5.88 -17.90
N ILE A 334 3.10 5.50 -19.15
CA ILE A 334 2.47 6.15 -20.30
C ILE A 334 1.39 5.21 -20.86
N ILE A 335 0.25 5.77 -21.24
CA ILE A 335 -0.81 5.02 -21.92
C ILE A 335 -1.55 5.91 -22.92
N GLY A 336 -1.83 5.39 -24.11
CA GLY A 336 -2.66 6.09 -25.07
C GLY A 336 -2.89 5.38 -26.39
N PRO A 337 -3.75 5.97 -27.24
CA PRO A 337 -4.41 7.24 -27.01
C PRO A 337 -5.59 7.15 -26.01
N ALA A 338 -5.85 8.23 -25.27
CA ALA A 338 -6.74 8.27 -24.12
C ALA A 338 -8.20 7.91 -24.44
N GLN A 339 -8.67 8.25 -25.64
CA GLN A 339 -10.03 7.95 -26.09
C GLN A 339 -10.27 6.46 -26.35
N ASP A 340 -9.20 5.67 -26.50
CA ASP A 340 -9.26 4.26 -26.88
C ASP A 340 -8.83 3.33 -25.73
N ILE A 341 -8.58 3.88 -24.53
CA ILE A 341 -8.15 3.10 -23.36
C ILE A 341 -9.20 2.02 -23.04
N GLN A 342 -8.74 0.77 -23.08
CA GLN A 342 -9.50 -0.42 -22.76
C GLN A 342 -8.65 -1.38 -21.91
N PRO A 343 -9.21 -2.47 -21.37
CA PRO A 343 -8.42 -3.49 -20.69
C PRO A 343 -7.28 -4.00 -21.57
N ILE A 344 -6.09 -4.13 -20.98
CA ILE A 344 -4.89 -4.62 -21.63
C ILE A 344 -4.83 -6.15 -21.53
N TYR A 345 -4.62 -6.82 -22.66
CA TYR A 345 -4.46 -8.27 -22.81
C TYR A 345 -3.04 -8.67 -23.19
N SER A 346 -2.19 -7.74 -23.64
CA SER A 346 -0.76 -7.99 -23.82
C SER A 346 -0.11 -8.52 -22.53
N ILE A 347 0.83 -9.44 -22.70
CA ILE A 347 1.57 -10.06 -21.60
C ILE A 347 3.03 -9.62 -21.71
N ALA A 348 3.47 -8.78 -20.78
CA ALA A 348 4.88 -8.45 -20.63
C ALA A 348 5.68 -9.71 -20.24
N SER A 349 6.82 -9.92 -20.90
CA SER A 349 7.67 -11.08 -20.62
C SER A 349 8.37 -10.94 -19.26
N LEU A 350 8.68 -12.07 -18.62
CA LEU A 350 9.45 -12.05 -17.37
C LEU A 350 10.86 -11.49 -17.62
N GLU A 351 11.42 -11.72 -18.80
CA GLU A 351 12.73 -11.22 -19.19
C GLU A 351 12.74 -9.68 -19.26
N SER A 352 11.76 -9.07 -19.93
CA SER A 352 11.59 -7.61 -19.96
C SER A 352 11.47 -7.04 -18.55
N PHE A 353 10.65 -7.67 -17.71
CA PHE A 353 10.48 -7.24 -16.32
C PHE A 353 11.76 -7.32 -15.47
N LEU A 354 12.64 -8.29 -15.72
CA LEU A 354 13.84 -8.49 -14.89
C LEU A 354 15.07 -7.73 -15.40
N PHE A 355 15.11 -7.36 -16.68
CA PHE A 355 16.32 -6.87 -17.32
C PHE A 355 16.17 -5.53 -18.05
N GLU A 356 14.94 -5.04 -18.27
CA GLU A 356 14.69 -3.74 -18.88
C GLU A 356 14.24 -2.72 -17.83
N ASP A 357 14.64 -1.45 -17.99
CA ASP A 357 14.25 -0.40 -17.06
C ASP A 357 12.75 -0.07 -17.16
N THR A 358 12.21 -0.17 -18.37
CA THR A 358 10.79 -0.02 -18.69
C THR A 358 10.20 -1.35 -19.15
N GLN A 359 8.88 -1.48 -19.05
CA GLN A 359 8.16 -2.66 -19.51
C GLN A 359 7.01 -2.26 -20.43
N LEU A 360 7.05 -2.76 -21.66
CA LEU A 360 5.95 -2.65 -22.61
C LEU A 360 4.82 -3.57 -22.17
N VAL A 361 3.76 -2.99 -21.61
CA VAL A 361 2.63 -3.73 -21.04
C VAL A 361 1.42 -3.73 -21.95
N GLY A 362 1.28 -2.77 -22.86
CA GLY A 362 0.22 -2.70 -23.86
C GLY A 362 0.77 -2.37 -25.24
N THR A 363 0.29 -3.06 -26.27
CA THR A 363 0.72 -2.86 -27.66
C THR A 363 -0.47 -2.47 -28.55
N PRO A 364 -0.31 -1.50 -29.47
CA PRO A 364 -1.40 -1.12 -30.37
C PRO A 364 -1.98 -2.29 -31.16
N ALA A 365 -1.14 -3.23 -31.58
CA ALA A 365 -1.55 -4.39 -32.37
C ALA A 365 -2.48 -5.37 -31.63
N VAL A 366 -2.38 -5.47 -30.30
CA VAL A 366 -3.16 -6.41 -29.47
C VAL A 366 -4.26 -5.68 -28.71
N ASP A 367 -3.92 -4.53 -28.12
CA ASP A 367 -4.77 -3.81 -27.17
C ASP A 367 -5.42 -2.57 -27.77
N GLY A 368 -5.12 -2.22 -29.04
CA GLY A 368 -5.57 -0.96 -29.64
C GLY A 368 -4.94 0.29 -29.01
N VAL A 369 -4.16 0.14 -27.95
CA VAL A 369 -3.46 1.20 -27.23
C VAL A 369 -2.04 0.78 -26.92
N TYR A 370 -1.15 1.76 -26.86
CA TYR A 370 0.19 1.63 -26.33
C TYR A 370 0.16 1.85 -24.81
N SER A 371 0.90 1.03 -24.06
CA SER A 371 1.24 1.35 -22.68
C SER A 371 2.59 0.79 -22.27
N GLU A 372 3.38 1.62 -21.61
CA GLU A 372 4.68 1.28 -21.05
C GLU A 372 4.76 1.78 -19.61
N VAL A 373 5.44 1.03 -18.74
CA VAL A 373 5.61 1.35 -17.32
C VAL A 373 7.08 1.36 -16.91
N GLN A 374 7.41 2.15 -15.90
CA GLN A 374 8.72 2.19 -15.26
C GLN A 374 8.56 2.16 -13.74
N LEU A 375 9.28 1.28 -13.05
CA LEU A 375 9.38 1.31 -11.59
C LEU A 375 10.49 2.26 -11.15
N PHE A 376 10.35 2.81 -9.94
CA PHE A 376 11.41 3.54 -9.26
C PHE A 376 11.73 2.86 -7.91
N PRO A 377 12.96 2.37 -7.72
CA PRO A 377 13.99 2.16 -8.73
C PRO A 377 13.52 1.22 -9.86
N PRO A 378 14.20 1.21 -11.02
CA PRO A 378 13.90 0.28 -12.10
C PRO A 378 13.83 -1.18 -11.62
N ALA A 379 13.01 -1.97 -12.31
CA ALA A 379 12.78 -3.37 -11.94
C ALA A 379 14.08 -4.21 -11.82
N PRO A 380 15.10 -4.05 -12.69
CA PRO A 380 16.38 -4.75 -12.54
C PRO A 380 17.10 -4.43 -11.22
N ILE A 381 16.96 -3.21 -10.69
CA ILE A 381 17.51 -2.83 -9.38
C ILE A 381 16.69 -3.45 -8.26
N VAL A 382 15.37 -3.26 -8.27
CA VAL A 382 14.47 -3.72 -7.21
C VAL A 382 14.51 -5.24 -7.09
N PHE A 383 14.25 -5.96 -8.18
CA PHE A 383 14.17 -7.42 -8.19
C PHE A 383 15.56 -8.06 -8.31
N GLY A 384 16.47 -7.51 -9.12
CA GLY A 384 17.84 -8.03 -9.20
C GLY A 384 18.59 -7.93 -7.87
N GLY A 385 18.41 -6.84 -7.12
CA GLY A 385 18.97 -6.70 -5.79
C GLY A 385 18.33 -7.60 -4.74
N ALA A 386 17.04 -7.95 -4.87
CA ALA A 386 16.34 -8.85 -3.94
C ALA A 386 16.86 -10.29 -3.96
N PHE A 387 17.43 -10.72 -5.10
CA PHE A 387 17.87 -12.10 -5.33
C PHE A 387 19.38 -12.24 -5.53
N THR A 388 20.15 -11.15 -5.39
CA THR A 388 21.61 -11.18 -5.42
C THR A 388 22.16 -11.18 -3.99
N PRO A 389 23.01 -12.14 -3.59
CA PRO A 389 23.60 -12.15 -2.24
C PRO A 389 24.26 -10.82 -1.87
N GLY A 390 23.87 -10.24 -0.74
CA GLY A 390 24.37 -8.95 -0.26
C GLY A 390 23.70 -7.72 -0.89
N ASN A 391 22.72 -7.92 -1.77
CA ASN A 391 21.87 -6.91 -2.39
C ASN A 391 22.63 -5.67 -2.92
N PRO A 392 23.77 -5.82 -3.63
CA PRO A 392 24.62 -4.69 -3.99
C PRO A 392 23.88 -3.66 -4.86
N GLN A 393 23.00 -4.12 -5.76
CA GLN A 393 22.21 -3.26 -6.65
C GLN A 393 21.26 -2.33 -5.90
N TRP A 394 20.85 -2.65 -4.66
CA TRP A 394 19.99 -1.77 -3.87
C TRP A 394 20.70 -0.48 -3.41
N ASN A 395 22.00 -0.34 -3.66
CA ASN A 395 22.75 0.90 -3.49
C ASN A 395 22.98 1.64 -4.81
N ASP A 396 22.49 1.12 -5.93
CA ASP A 396 22.66 1.77 -7.23
C ASP A 396 21.90 3.11 -7.24
N PRO A 397 22.48 4.16 -7.86
CA PRO A 397 21.81 5.45 -7.98
C PRO A 397 20.46 5.32 -8.68
N VAL A 398 19.49 6.08 -8.22
CA VAL A 398 18.13 6.10 -8.79
C VAL A 398 17.91 7.47 -9.41
N SER A 399 17.64 7.51 -10.71
CA SER A 399 17.29 8.77 -11.38
C SER A 399 15.87 9.18 -11.00
N ASP A 400 15.64 10.48 -10.93
CA ASP A 400 14.32 11.11 -10.85
C ASP A 400 13.75 11.41 -12.25
N THR A 401 14.20 10.68 -13.28
CA THR A 401 13.64 10.74 -14.63
C THR A 401 13.08 9.38 -15.07
N MET A 402 12.07 9.43 -15.93
CA MET A 402 11.58 8.27 -16.69
C MET A 402 11.60 8.59 -18.17
N THR A 403 12.00 7.61 -18.99
CA THR A 403 12.01 7.75 -20.46
C THR A 403 11.17 6.65 -21.05
N PHE A 404 10.20 7.01 -21.89
CA PHE A 404 9.34 6.08 -22.59
C PHE A 404 9.58 6.14 -24.10
N HIS A 405 9.57 4.99 -24.77
CA HIS A 405 9.75 4.89 -26.21
C HIS A 405 8.39 4.84 -26.92
N ILE A 406 7.95 5.95 -27.52
CA ILE A 406 6.70 5.97 -28.29
C ILE A 406 6.87 5.08 -29.53
N PRO A 407 6.07 4.03 -29.73
CA PRO A 407 6.21 3.13 -30.88
C PRO A 407 6.06 3.87 -32.21
N ALA A 408 6.72 3.36 -33.25
CA ALA A 408 6.61 3.93 -34.60
C ALA A 408 5.19 3.83 -35.20
N ASP A 409 4.37 2.91 -34.71
CA ASP A 409 2.97 2.69 -35.07
C ASP A 409 1.98 3.27 -34.05
N ALA A 410 2.45 4.14 -33.14
CA ALA A 410 1.59 4.83 -32.19
C ALA A 410 0.49 5.63 -32.92
N THR A 411 -0.76 5.44 -32.49
CA THR A 411 -1.90 6.17 -33.06
C THR A 411 -1.88 7.61 -32.55
N PRO A 412 -2.06 8.62 -33.42
CA PRO A 412 -2.08 10.02 -32.97
C PRO A 412 -3.19 10.29 -31.95
N GLY A 413 -2.91 11.14 -30.97
CA GLY A 413 -3.90 11.55 -29.98
C GLY A 413 -3.28 12.00 -28.66
N THR A 414 -4.14 12.08 -27.64
CA THR A 414 -3.71 12.43 -26.28
C THR A 414 -3.24 11.20 -25.54
N TYR A 415 -2.05 11.25 -24.96
CA TYR A 415 -1.48 10.18 -24.14
C TYR A 415 -1.40 10.65 -22.70
N LEU A 416 -1.70 9.76 -21.76
CA LEU A 416 -1.66 10.02 -20.33
C LEU A 416 -0.34 9.53 -19.78
N VAL A 417 0.42 10.44 -19.16
CA VAL A 417 1.64 10.10 -18.41
C VAL A 417 1.32 10.25 -16.92
N THR A 418 1.37 9.13 -16.21
CA THR A 418 0.93 9.02 -14.83
C THR A 418 2.09 8.61 -13.94
N LEU A 419 2.29 9.33 -12.84
CA LEU A 419 3.17 8.94 -11.75
C LEU A 419 2.31 8.58 -10.54
N LYS A 420 2.57 7.41 -9.96
CA LYS A 420 1.94 6.93 -8.73
C LYS A 420 3.02 6.71 -7.69
N GLY A 421 2.78 7.19 -6.47
CA GLY A 421 3.69 7.02 -5.34
C GLY A 421 2.95 6.86 -4.02
N ARG A 422 3.71 6.61 -2.95
CA ARG A 422 3.20 6.60 -1.58
C ARG A 422 4.22 7.26 -0.65
N ARG A 423 3.74 8.03 0.31
CA ARG A 423 4.55 8.66 1.34
C ARG A 423 4.11 8.22 2.72
N VAL A 424 5.07 7.82 3.55
CA VAL A 424 4.86 7.52 4.97
C VAL A 424 5.72 8.44 5.80
N TYR A 425 5.08 9.40 6.46
CA TYR A 425 5.78 10.46 7.18
C TYR A 425 5.02 10.83 8.46
N LEU A 426 5.72 10.76 9.60
CA LEU A 426 5.18 11.14 10.91
C LEU A 426 3.76 10.61 11.20
N GLY A 427 3.57 9.31 11.01
CA GLY A 427 2.30 8.63 11.28
C GLY A 427 1.23 8.84 10.22
N GLN A 428 1.47 9.68 9.21
CA GLN A 428 0.63 9.75 8.00
C GLN A 428 1.09 8.71 6.99
N ASP A 429 0.15 8.00 6.37
CA ASP A 429 0.41 7.04 5.30
C ASP A 429 -0.56 7.26 4.12
N ILE A 430 -0.09 7.94 3.07
CA ILE A 430 -0.92 8.41 1.96
C ILE A 430 -0.39 7.99 0.58
N PRO A 431 -1.26 7.46 -0.30
CA PRO A 431 -0.95 7.33 -1.72
C PRO A 431 -1.17 8.67 -2.45
N ARG A 432 -0.43 8.91 -3.54
CA ARG A 432 -0.69 10.01 -4.48
C ARG A 432 -0.52 9.51 -5.91
N THR A 433 -1.29 10.11 -6.80
CA THR A 433 -1.16 9.94 -8.25
C THR A 433 -1.26 11.31 -8.91
N VAL A 434 -0.42 11.57 -9.90
CA VAL A 434 -0.50 12.74 -10.78
C VAL A 434 -0.48 12.25 -12.23
N THR A 435 -1.26 12.90 -13.08
CA THR A 435 -1.33 12.59 -14.51
C THR A 435 -1.20 13.88 -15.29
N ILE A 436 -0.35 13.87 -16.31
CA ILE A 436 -0.27 14.91 -17.33
C ILE A 436 -0.70 14.33 -18.68
N GLU A 437 -1.06 15.24 -19.59
CA GLU A 437 -1.41 14.90 -20.97
C GLU A 437 -0.27 15.34 -21.89
N ILE A 438 0.11 14.48 -22.83
CA ILE A 438 0.98 14.83 -23.97
C ILE A 438 0.23 14.56 -25.27
N GLN A 439 0.65 15.20 -26.36
CA GLN A 439 0.15 14.91 -27.70
C GLN A 439 1.17 14.08 -28.46
N VAL A 440 0.70 13.04 -29.16
CA VAL A 440 1.48 12.16 -30.04
C VAL A 440 0.87 12.18 -31.43
#